data_AF-A0A3N4JF18-F1
#
_entry.id   AF-A0A3N4JF18-F1
#
_cell.length_a   1.000
_cell.length_b   1.000
_cell.length_c   1.000
_cell.angle_alpha   90.00
_cell.angle_beta   90.00
_cell.angle_gamma   90.00
#
_symmetry.space_group_name_H-M   'P 1'
#
loop_
_entity.id
_entity.type
_entity.pdbx_description
1 polymer ?
#
loop_
_entity_poly.entity_id
_entity_poly.type
_entity_poly.pdbx_seq_one_letter_code
_entity_poly.pdbx_strand_id
1 'polypeptide(L)'
;MPPHSTPSTARPLQSIYPTLIRPIIAPDFCQPLLADAVTYLDPLLEDTTVFTAPQRIREIGVEVDGIVRSLRRANAGGEVSGDDSQAILEGKSPSAGTEEVLARARERRKAFDAEMKREEEEALKTFKEGLRKTVASQ
;
A
#
# COMPACT_ATOMS: atom_id res chain seq x y z
N MET A 1 36.79 -18.17 23.67
CA MET A 1 35.43 -17.60 23.61
C MET A 1 34.78 -18.08 22.33
N PRO A 2 33.55 -18.61 22.37
CA PRO A 2 32.85 -19.00 21.15
C PRO A 2 32.57 -17.77 20.27
N PRO A 3 32.57 -17.92 18.93
CA PRO A 3 32.28 -16.82 18.02
C PRO A 3 30.82 -16.38 18.16
N HIS A 4 30.60 -15.09 18.44
CA HIS A 4 29.26 -14.49 18.44
C HIS A 4 28.75 -14.44 16.99
N SER A 5 27.79 -15.30 16.65
CA SER A 5 27.12 -15.29 15.37
C SER A 5 26.10 -14.14 15.35
N THR A 6 26.39 -13.09 14.59
CA THR A 6 25.41 -12.02 14.33
C THR A 6 24.21 -12.60 13.58
N PRO A 7 22.97 -12.38 14.02
CA PRO A 7 21.78 -12.76 13.29
C PRO A 7 21.73 -12.02 11.95
N SER A 8 21.13 -12.66 10.95
CA SER A 8 20.82 -12.02 9.67
C SER A 8 19.71 -11.01 9.93
N THR A 9 20.02 -9.72 9.78
CA THR A 9 19.10 -8.59 10.08
C THR A 9 19.10 -7.59 8.93
N ALA A 10 18.07 -6.74 8.84
CA ALA A 10 18.02 -5.64 7.88
C ALA A 10 19.21 -4.68 8.10
N ARG A 11 19.71 -4.10 6.99
CA ARG A 11 20.90 -3.21 6.95
C ARG A 11 20.94 -2.14 8.07
N PRO A 12 19.82 -1.47 8.42
CA PRO A 12 19.81 -0.50 9.51
C PRO A 12 20.08 -1.14 10.88
N LEU A 13 19.44 -2.28 11.18
CA LEU A 13 19.63 -3.01 12.44
C LEU A 13 21.05 -3.57 12.56
N GLN A 14 21.62 -4.03 11.45
CA GLN A 14 23.00 -4.52 11.38
C GLN A 14 24.03 -3.48 11.86
N SER A 15 23.77 -2.18 11.61
CA SER A 15 24.67 -1.09 11.99
C SER A 15 24.65 -0.76 13.49
N ILE A 16 23.52 -1.01 14.17
CA ILE A 16 23.32 -0.71 15.59
C ILE A 16 23.48 -1.94 16.49
N TYR A 17 23.46 -3.15 15.91
CA TYR A 17 23.63 -4.42 16.59
C TYR A 17 24.89 -4.49 17.50
N PRO A 18 26.08 -4.02 17.07
CA PRO A 18 27.28 -4.02 17.94
C PRO A 18 27.13 -3.10 19.16
N THR A 19 26.31 -2.05 19.05
CA THR A 19 26.02 -1.11 20.14
C THR A 19 25.06 -1.72 21.16
N LEU A 20 24.09 -2.52 20.70
CA LEU A 20 23.15 -3.26 21.56
C LEU A 20 23.82 -4.40 22.34
N ILE A 21 24.95 -4.91 21.84
CA ILE A 21 25.71 -6.02 22.44
C ILE A 21 26.80 -5.56 23.42
N ARG A 22 27.13 -4.26 23.48
CA ARG A 22 28.10 -3.76 24.47
C ARG A 22 27.56 -3.92 25.91
N PRO A 23 28.40 -4.34 26.87
CA PRO A 23 28.04 -5.41 27.79
C PRO A 23 27.20 -4.95 28.99
N ILE A 24 26.05 -5.59 29.19
CA ILE A 24 25.41 -5.75 30.50
C ILE A 24 25.51 -7.23 30.86
N ILE A 25 26.65 -7.60 31.46
CA ILE A 25 26.87 -8.76 32.37
C ILE A 25 26.65 -10.19 31.82
N ALA A 26 25.90 -10.44 30.74
CA ALA A 26 25.74 -11.78 30.17
C ALA A 26 25.29 -11.72 28.69
N PRO A 27 26.23 -11.68 27.72
CA PRO A 27 25.87 -11.60 26.31
C PRO A 27 25.02 -12.80 25.86
N ASP A 28 25.28 -13.98 26.39
CA ASP A 28 24.56 -15.22 26.05
C ASP A 28 23.12 -15.23 26.58
N PHE A 29 22.84 -14.50 27.67
CA PHE A 29 21.49 -14.34 28.21
C PHE A 29 20.62 -13.44 27.33
N CYS A 30 21.22 -12.42 26.71
CA CYS A 30 20.50 -11.45 25.90
C CYS A 30 20.33 -11.89 24.44
N GLN A 31 21.08 -12.89 23.95
CA GLN A 31 20.99 -13.35 22.55
C GLN A 31 19.59 -13.76 22.11
N PRO A 32 18.82 -14.57 22.88
CA PRO A 32 17.46 -14.93 22.48
C PRO A 32 16.54 -13.71 22.38
N LEU A 33 16.65 -12.77 23.33
CA LEU A 33 15.86 -11.54 23.34
C LEU A 33 16.20 -10.62 22.15
N LEU A 34 17.48 -10.51 21.81
CA LEU A 34 17.92 -9.75 20.65
C LEU A 34 17.47 -10.40 19.34
N ALA A 35 17.52 -11.72 19.24
CA ALA A 35 17.03 -12.45 18.06
C ALA A 35 15.51 -12.28 17.88
N ASP A 36 14.76 -12.32 18.97
CA ASP A 36 13.31 -12.11 18.95
C ASP A 36 12.97 -10.66 18.52
N ALA A 37 13.66 -9.68 19.11
CA ALA A 37 13.49 -8.26 18.75
C ALA A 37 13.76 -7.99 17.26
N VAL A 38 14.82 -8.58 16.70
CA VAL A 38 15.14 -8.50 15.26
C VAL A 38 14.01 -9.07 14.43
N THR A 39 13.47 -10.24 14.82
CA THR A 39 12.40 -10.94 14.07
C THR A 39 11.13 -10.09 13.96
N TYR A 40 10.83 -9.27 14.97
CA TYR A 40 9.69 -8.34 14.95
C TYR A 40 9.99 -7.02 14.23
N LEU A 41 11.22 -6.50 14.34
CA LEU A 41 11.58 -5.19 13.80
C LEU A 41 11.96 -5.22 12.31
N ASP A 42 12.55 -6.31 11.81
CA ASP A 42 12.96 -6.43 10.41
C ASP A 42 11.80 -6.21 9.42
N PRO A 43 10.64 -6.88 9.56
CA PRO A 43 9.51 -6.67 8.63
C PRO A 43 8.99 -5.23 8.65
N LEU A 44 9.01 -4.58 9.82
CA LEU A 44 8.54 -3.19 9.98
C LEU A 44 9.49 -2.17 9.36
N LEU A 45 10.79 -2.48 9.30
CA LEU A 45 11.79 -1.63 8.65
C LEU A 45 11.82 -1.81 7.15
N GLU A 46 11.43 -2.98 6.64
CA GLU A 46 11.27 -3.24 5.20
C GLU A 46 9.96 -2.66 4.66
N ASP A 47 8.88 -2.67 5.46
CA ASP A 47 7.61 -2.08 5.10
C ASP A 47 7.59 -0.55 5.27
N THR A 48 8.13 0.13 4.25
CA THR A 48 8.08 1.61 4.16
C THR A 48 6.72 2.16 3.75
N THR A 49 5.71 1.30 3.49
CA THR A 49 4.41 1.75 3.01
C THR A 49 3.70 2.60 4.05
N VAL A 50 3.82 2.28 5.35
CA VAL A 50 3.21 3.06 6.45
C VAL A 50 3.75 4.49 6.49
N PHE A 51 5.06 4.67 6.23
CA PHE A 51 5.72 5.98 6.28
C PHE A 51 5.60 6.77 4.98
N THR A 52 5.34 6.11 3.84
CA THR A 52 5.27 6.75 2.52
C THR A 52 3.85 6.86 1.97
N ALA A 53 2.88 6.11 2.50
CA ALA A 53 1.49 6.13 2.04
C ALA A 53 0.85 7.52 2.12
N PRO A 54 0.99 8.30 3.21
CA PRO A 54 0.42 9.66 3.25
C PRO A 54 1.00 10.57 2.18
N GLN A 55 2.27 10.39 1.82
CA GLN A 55 2.93 11.17 0.79
C GLN A 55 2.50 10.76 -0.61
N ARG A 56 2.43 9.44 -0.89
CA ARG A 56 1.92 8.90 -2.14
C ARG A 56 0.46 9.29 -2.40
N ILE A 57 -0.40 9.29 -1.37
CA ILE A 57 -1.79 9.73 -1.50
C ILE A 57 -1.88 11.21 -1.91
N ARG A 58 -1.01 12.06 -1.34
CA ARG A 58 -0.95 13.48 -1.72
C ARG A 58 -0.49 13.66 -3.17
N GLU A 59 0.54 12.93 -3.59
CA GLU A 59 1.05 12.97 -4.97
C GLU A 59 -0.04 12.57 -5.98
N ILE A 60 -0.73 11.46 -5.72
CA ILE A 60 -1.86 11.00 -6.55
C ILE A 60 -2.98 12.05 -6.59
N GLY A 61 -3.29 12.69 -5.46
CA GLY A 61 -4.30 13.75 -5.41
C GLY A 61 -3.98 14.93 -6.33
N VAL A 62 -2.71 15.36 -6.38
CA VAL A 62 -2.25 16.43 -7.27
C VAL A 62 -2.35 16.02 -8.75
N GLU A 63 -2.01 14.78 -9.08
CA GLU A 63 -2.13 14.26 -10.45
C GLU A 63 -3.60 14.20 -10.90
N VAL A 64 -4.49 13.70 -10.04
CA VAL A 64 -5.94 13.65 -10.32
C VAL A 64 -6.50 15.05 -10.55
N ASP A 65 -6.15 16.03 -9.72
CA ASP A 65 -6.57 17.42 -9.91
C ASP A 65 -6.04 18.02 -11.23
N GLY A 66 -4.81 17.66 -11.62
CA GLY A 66 -4.22 18.02 -12.90
C GLY A 66 -5.01 17.47 -14.09
N ILE A 67 -5.43 16.20 -14.01
CA ILE A 67 -6.27 15.54 -15.01
C ILE A 67 -7.64 16.21 -15.10
N VAL A 68 -8.30 16.43 -13.97
CA VAL A 68 -9.63 17.08 -13.91
C VAL A 68 -9.58 18.48 -14.50
N ARG A 69 -8.57 19.28 -14.16
CA ARG A 69 -8.39 20.63 -14.71
C ARG A 69 -8.14 20.60 -16.22
N SER A 70 -7.36 19.64 -16.69
CA SER A 70 -7.08 19.48 -18.12
C SER A 70 -8.32 19.03 -18.90
N LEU A 71 -9.13 18.14 -18.32
CA LEU A 71 -10.41 17.74 -18.89
C LEU A 71 -11.40 18.91 -18.99
N ARG A 72 -11.48 19.76 -17.96
CA ARG A 72 -12.32 20.97 -18.00
C ARG A 72 -11.88 21.94 -19.10
N ARG A 73 -10.57 22.12 -19.30
CA ARG A 73 -10.04 22.99 -20.37
C ARG A 73 -10.33 22.41 -21.76
N ALA A 74 -10.17 21.10 -21.94
CA ALA A 74 -10.52 20.43 -23.19
C ALA A 74 -12.01 20.58 -23.53
N ASN A 75 -12.88 20.52 -22.51
CA ASN A 75 -14.32 20.71 -22.68
C ASN A 75 -14.73 22.18 -22.89
N ALA A 76 -13.93 23.14 -22.43
CA ALA A 76 -14.19 24.58 -22.60
C ALA A 76 -13.66 25.16 -23.92
N GLY A 77 -12.80 24.43 -24.63
CA GLY A 77 -12.24 24.84 -25.94
C GLY A 77 -13.13 24.50 -27.14
N GLY A 78 -14.26 23.82 -26.93
CA GLY A 78 -15.30 23.64 -27.94
C GLY A 78 -16.27 24.82 -27.90
N GLU A 79 -16.38 25.54 -29.01
CA GLU A 79 -17.23 26.72 -29.20
C GLU A 79 -18.61 26.57 -28.55
N VAL A 80 -18.92 27.45 -27.59
CA VAL A 80 -20.30 27.84 -27.28
C VAL A 80 -20.49 29.22 -27.88
N SER A 81 -20.81 29.21 -29.18
CA SER A 81 -21.66 30.23 -29.77
C SER A 81 -22.96 30.30 -28.97
N GLY A 82 -23.46 31.52 -28.81
CA GLY A 82 -24.47 31.88 -27.82
C GLY A 82 -25.83 31.20 -27.97
N ASP A 83 -26.62 31.48 -26.94
CA ASP A 83 -28.00 31.08 -26.70
C ASP A 83 -28.25 29.60 -26.37
N ASP A 84 -28.70 29.41 -25.14
CA ASP A 84 -29.78 28.51 -24.73
C ASP A 84 -29.48 27.84 -23.39
N SER A 85 -29.94 28.51 -22.34
CA SER A 85 -29.97 28.04 -20.95
C SER A 85 -30.98 26.89 -20.73
N GLN A 86 -31.16 25.98 -21.68
CA GLN A 86 -32.25 25.00 -21.64
C GLN A 86 -31.94 23.59 -22.15
N ALA A 87 -30.70 23.11 -22.02
CA ALA A 87 -30.33 21.75 -22.46
C ALA A 87 -29.62 20.89 -21.39
N ILE A 88 -29.88 21.11 -20.09
CA ILE A 88 -29.25 20.33 -19.00
C ILE A 88 -29.95 18.96 -18.78
N LEU A 89 -31.05 18.64 -19.48
CA LEU A 89 -31.83 17.42 -19.23
C LEU A 89 -31.81 16.34 -20.32
N GLU A 90 -31.16 16.53 -21.46
CA GLU A 90 -31.12 15.48 -22.49
C GLU A 90 -29.68 15.10 -22.87
N GLY A 91 -29.25 13.96 -22.33
CA GLY A 91 -28.68 12.88 -23.13
C GLY A 91 -27.52 13.23 -24.07
N LYS A 92 -26.61 14.13 -23.69
CA LYS A 92 -25.39 14.34 -24.49
C LYS A 92 -24.45 13.16 -24.25
N SER A 93 -24.49 12.20 -25.18
CA SER A 93 -23.62 11.04 -25.23
C SER A 93 -22.16 11.48 -25.02
N PRO A 94 -21.40 10.78 -24.15
CA PRO A 94 -20.01 11.10 -23.97
C PRO A 94 -19.32 10.89 -25.31
N SER A 95 -18.54 11.87 -25.76
CA SER A 95 -17.69 11.70 -26.95
C SER A 95 -16.89 10.40 -26.85
N ALA A 96 -16.65 9.70 -27.97
CA ALA A 96 -16.08 8.35 -27.98
C ALA A 96 -14.83 8.17 -27.09
N GLY A 97 -13.98 9.19 -26.98
CA GLY A 97 -12.81 9.17 -26.09
C GLY A 97 -13.14 9.21 -24.59
N THR A 98 -14.26 9.82 -24.18
CA THR A 98 -14.71 9.85 -22.78
C THR A 98 -15.38 8.54 -22.35
N GLU A 99 -16.07 7.85 -23.26
CA GLU A 99 -16.61 6.51 -22.98
C GLU A 99 -15.50 5.48 -22.80
N GLU A 100 -14.47 5.52 -23.63
CA GLU A 100 -13.32 4.60 -23.55
C GLU A 100 -12.56 4.78 -22.23
N VAL A 101 -12.31 6.03 -21.80
CA VAL A 101 -11.64 6.32 -20.52
C VAL A 101 -12.49 5.88 -19.33
N LEU A 102 -13.81 6.10 -19.37
CA LEU A 102 -14.72 5.64 -18.32
C LEU A 102 -14.84 4.12 -18.28
N ALA A 103 -14.89 3.44 -19.43
CA ALA A 103 -14.90 2.00 -19.53
C ALA A 103 -13.61 1.40 -18.94
N ARG A 104 -12.45 1.95 -19.31
CA ARG A 104 -11.15 1.52 -18.79
C ARG A 104 -10.99 1.78 -17.30
N ALA A 105 -11.51 2.89 -16.79
CA ALA A 105 -11.51 3.19 -15.36
C ALA A 105 -12.40 2.21 -14.57
N ARG A 106 -13.58 1.86 -15.11
CA ARG A 106 -14.47 0.86 -14.50
C ARG A 106 -13.87 -0.53 -14.53
N GLU A 107 -13.19 -0.90 -15.61
CA GLU A 107 -12.52 -2.20 -15.72
C GLU A 107 -11.37 -2.33 -14.72
N ARG A 108 -10.51 -1.31 -14.60
CA ARG A 108 -9.45 -1.28 -13.58
C ARG A 108 -10.00 -1.37 -12.17
N ARG A 109 -11.09 -0.67 -11.89
CA ARG A 109 -11.74 -0.73 -10.57
C ARG A 109 -12.29 -2.12 -10.27
N LYS A 110 -12.95 -2.76 -11.24
CA LYS A 110 -13.43 -4.15 -11.09
C LYS A 110 -12.29 -5.14 -10.88
N ALA A 111 -11.17 -4.97 -11.58
CA ALA A 111 -9.99 -5.82 -11.41
C ALA A 111 -9.39 -5.66 -10.01
N PHE A 112 -9.24 -4.42 -9.54
CA PHE A 112 -8.76 -4.14 -8.19
C PHE A 112 -9.68 -4.69 -7.10
N ASP A 113 -11.00 -4.50 -7.24
CA ASP A 113 -11.97 -5.01 -6.27
C ASP A 113 -11.96 -6.56 -6.23
N ALA A 114 -11.72 -7.22 -7.37
CA ALA A 114 -11.59 -8.68 -7.43
C ALA A 114 -10.29 -9.18 -6.79
N GLU A 115 -9.18 -8.46 -6.99
CA GLU A 115 -7.88 -8.77 -6.37
C GLU A 115 -7.94 -8.60 -4.85
N MET A 116 -8.48 -7.48 -4.37
CA MET A 116 -8.70 -7.23 -2.94
C MET A 116 -9.54 -8.31 -2.29
N LYS A 117 -10.63 -8.71 -2.93
CA LYS A 117 -11.49 -9.78 -2.40
C LYS A 117 -10.76 -11.12 -2.32
N ARG A 118 -9.89 -11.42 -3.28
CA ARG A 118 -9.08 -12.64 -3.25
C ARG A 118 -8.07 -12.61 -2.11
N GLU A 119 -7.39 -11.49 -1.90
CA GLU A 119 -6.44 -11.33 -0.79
C GLU A 119 -7.13 -11.42 0.57
N GLU A 120 -8.32 -10.81 0.72
CA GLU A 120 -9.13 -10.93 1.92
C GLU A 120 -9.50 -12.39 2.21
N GLU A 121 -9.96 -13.14 1.19
CA GLU A 121 -10.31 -14.55 1.33
C GLU A 121 -9.10 -15.42 1.71
N GLU A 122 -7.91 -15.14 1.15
CA GLU A 122 -6.66 -15.84 1.45
C GLU A 122 -6.17 -15.54 2.88
N ALA A 123 -6.24 -14.28 3.31
CA ALA A 123 -5.95 -13.87 4.68
C ALA A 123 -6.93 -14.51 5.69
N LEU A 124 -8.21 -14.54 5.37
CA LEU A 124 -9.23 -15.21 6.19
C LEU A 124 -9.00 -16.72 6.28
N LYS A 125 -8.55 -17.35 5.20
CA LYS A 125 -8.25 -18.78 5.17
C LYS A 125 -7.04 -19.11 6.04
N THR A 126 -5.94 -18.38 5.85
CA THR A 126 -4.71 -18.56 6.65
C THR A 126 -4.97 -18.30 8.13
N PHE A 127 -5.74 -17.26 8.47
CA PHE A 127 -6.16 -16.99 9.84
C PHE A 127 -6.95 -18.16 10.45
N LYS A 128 -7.95 -18.70 9.73
CA LYS A 128 -8.75 -19.86 10.18
C LYS A 128 -7.91 -21.12 10.35
N GLU A 129 -6.96 -21.37 9.45
CA GLU A 129 -6.04 -22.50 9.56
C GLU A 129 -5.09 -22.36 10.75
N GLY A 130 -4.58 -21.15 11.00
CA GLY A 130 -3.81 -20.83 12.21
C GLY A 130 -4.61 -21.13 13.47
N LEU A 131 -5.86 -20.66 13.53
CA LEU A 131 -6.75 -20.88 14.67
C LEU A 131 -7.02 -22.37 14.93
N ARG A 132 -7.24 -23.17 13.88
CA ARG A 132 -7.42 -24.63 14.02
C ARG A 132 -6.16 -25.32 14.53
N LYS A 133 -4.98 -24.92 14.06
CA LYS A 133 -3.71 -25.50 14.54
C LYS A 133 -3.49 -25.19 16.02
N THR A 134 -3.78 -23.97 16.46
CA THR A 134 -3.66 -23.59 17.88
C THR A 134 -4.63 -24.37 18.76
N VAL A 135 -5.89 -24.54 18.34
CA VAL A 135 -6.90 -25.30 19.09
C VAL A 135 -6.57 -26.81 19.12
N ALA A 136 -6.02 -27.38 18.05
CA ALA A 136 -5.66 -28.79 17.98
C ALA A 136 -4.33 -29.14 18.69
N SER A 137 -3.57 -28.13 19.12
CA SER A 137 -2.30 -28.30 19.85
C SER A 137 -2.46 -28.17 21.37
N GLN A 138 -3.70 -28.04 21.87
CA GLN A 138 -4.09 -28.21 23.28
C GLN A 138 -4.63 -29.62 23.51
#